data_AF-V5GEB9-F1
#
_entry.id   AF-V5GEB9-F1
#
_cell.length_a   1.000
_cell.length_b   1.000
_cell.length_c   1.000
_cell.angle_alpha   90.00
_cell.angle_beta   90.00
_cell.angle_gamma   90.00
#
_symmetry.space_group_name_H-M   'P 1'
#
loop_
_entity.id
_entity.type
_entity.pdbx_description
1 polymer ?
#
loop_
_entity_poly.entity_id
_entity_poly.type
_entity_poly.pdbx_seq_one_letter_code
_entity_poly.pdbx_strand_id
1 'polypeptide(L)'
;KMSRPSSNLHVHQDNSVAERRLRPIYDWLDSGNNKKALQECDKVLKKTPNLHCAKALKAFTLHRMGKEVESQNILDALTKEQPTDDATLQAMTLCYREKQELEKICKLYETAVKLDPSNEELHTHLFMSYVRIGDFKSQQQSAMTLYKNKPKNPYYCWAVMSIV
;
A
#
# COMPACT_ATOMS: atom_id res chain seq x y z
N LYS A 1 39.07 -7.83 -9.85
CA LYS A 1 38.05 -7.74 -10.93
C LYS A 1 36.68 -7.82 -10.28
N MET A 2 36.02 -6.69 -10.07
CA MET A 2 34.70 -6.61 -9.42
C MET A 2 33.61 -7.06 -10.38
N SER A 3 32.93 -8.14 -10.03
CA SER A 3 31.67 -8.60 -10.62
C SER A 3 30.53 -7.70 -10.15
N ARG A 4 29.81 -7.08 -11.08
CA ARG A 4 28.58 -6.32 -10.82
C ARG A 4 27.47 -7.28 -10.35
N PRO A 5 26.62 -6.92 -9.37
CA PRO A 5 25.43 -7.70 -9.09
C PRO A 5 24.32 -7.31 -10.08
N SER A 6 23.92 -8.26 -10.93
CA SER A 6 22.87 -8.12 -11.95
C SER A 6 21.43 -8.25 -11.39
N SER A 7 21.19 -7.88 -10.13
CA SER A 7 19.94 -8.22 -9.42
C SER A 7 18.74 -7.30 -9.69
N ASN A 8 18.93 -6.12 -10.30
CA ASN A 8 17.84 -5.15 -10.45
C ASN A 8 16.98 -5.30 -11.72
N LEU A 9 17.36 -6.16 -12.68
CA LEU A 9 16.61 -6.28 -13.93
C LEU A 9 15.43 -7.28 -13.83
N HIS A 10 15.55 -8.33 -13.00
CA HIS A 10 14.49 -9.34 -12.86
C HIS A 10 13.29 -8.81 -12.06
N VAL A 11 13.51 -7.95 -11.06
CA VAL A 11 12.46 -7.42 -10.18
C VAL A 11 11.44 -6.57 -10.95
N HIS A 12 11.91 -5.75 -11.90
CA HIS A 12 11.03 -4.90 -12.70
C HIS A 12 10.24 -5.67 -13.77
N GLN A 13 10.79 -6.75 -14.33
CA GLN A 13 10.10 -7.55 -15.34
C GLN A 13 9.04 -8.46 -14.72
N ASP A 14 9.32 -9.02 -13.54
CA ASP A 14 8.34 -9.77 -12.74
C ASP A 14 7.17 -8.90 -12.27
N ASN A 15 7.40 -7.61 -11.97
CA ASN A 15 6.32 -6.71 -11.55
C ASN A 15 5.25 -6.51 -12.63
N SER A 16 5.63 -6.37 -13.91
CA SER A 16 4.64 -6.21 -15.00
C SER A 16 3.80 -7.46 -15.26
N VAL A 17 4.40 -8.64 -15.09
CA VAL A 17 3.74 -9.94 -15.25
C VAL A 17 2.88 -10.25 -14.02
N ALA A 18 3.37 -9.89 -12.83
CA ALA A 18 2.61 -9.95 -11.59
C ALA A 18 1.38 -9.05 -11.65
N GLU A 19 1.51 -7.78 -12.04
CA GLU A 19 0.38 -6.85 -12.23
C GLU A 19 -0.71 -7.41 -13.16
N ARG A 20 -0.31 -8.01 -14.30
CA ARG A 20 -1.27 -8.68 -15.20
C ARG A 20 -1.99 -9.85 -14.54
N ARG A 21 -1.32 -10.58 -13.64
CA ARG A 21 -1.90 -11.69 -12.88
C ARG A 21 -2.77 -11.22 -11.70
N LEU A 22 -2.63 -9.97 -11.26
CA LEU A 22 -3.46 -9.38 -10.21
C LEU A 22 -4.79 -8.85 -10.73
N ARG A 23 -4.89 -8.46 -12.02
CA ARG A 23 -6.14 -7.95 -12.61
C ARG A 23 -7.37 -8.84 -12.35
N PRO A 24 -7.32 -10.17 -12.55
CA PRO A 24 -8.47 -11.02 -12.26
C PRO A 24 -8.90 -10.99 -10.79
N ILE A 25 -7.95 -10.78 -9.86
CA ILE A 25 -8.27 -10.65 -8.42
C ILE A 25 -9.10 -9.39 -8.20
N TYR A 26 -8.68 -8.25 -8.75
CA TYR A 26 -9.43 -7.00 -8.67
C TYR A 26 -10.81 -7.13 -9.33
N ASP A 27 -10.89 -7.70 -10.53
CA ASP A 27 -12.16 -7.88 -11.25
C ASP A 27 -13.18 -8.71 -10.42
N TRP A 28 -12.71 -9.78 -9.75
CA TRP A 28 -13.58 -10.59 -8.90
C TRP A 28 -13.95 -9.90 -7.59
N LEU A 29 -13.05 -9.11 -7.00
CA LEU A 29 -13.32 -8.31 -5.81
C LEU A 29 -14.35 -7.20 -6.09
N ASP A 30 -14.24 -6.54 -7.24
CA ASP A 30 -15.17 -5.51 -7.70
C ASP A 30 -16.54 -6.11 -8.03
N SER A 31 -16.55 -7.33 -8.57
CA SER A 31 -17.77 -8.13 -8.79
C SER A 31 -18.38 -8.68 -7.49
N GLY A 32 -17.73 -8.49 -6.33
CA GLY A 32 -18.16 -9.03 -5.04
C GLY A 32 -18.01 -10.55 -4.88
N ASN A 33 -17.39 -11.24 -5.84
CA ASN A 33 -17.21 -12.68 -5.81
C ASN A 33 -15.94 -13.07 -5.05
N ASN A 34 -15.99 -12.95 -3.72
CA ASN A 34 -14.84 -13.18 -2.85
C ASN A 34 -14.29 -14.61 -2.94
N LYS A 35 -15.13 -15.62 -3.23
CA LYS A 35 -14.67 -17.02 -3.39
C LYS A 35 -13.74 -17.17 -4.59
N LYS A 36 -14.09 -16.57 -5.74
CA LYS A 36 -13.25 -16.60 -6.94
C LYS A 36 -12.01 -15.74 -6.77
N ALA A 37 -12.14 -14.57 -6.15
CA ALA A 37 -10.99 -13.73 -5.81
C ALA A 37 -9.95 -14.51 -4.98
N LEU A 38 -10.39 -15.26 -3.97
CA LEU A 38 -9.50 -16.06 -3.13
C LEU A 38 -8.78 -17.16 -3.94
N GLN A 39 -9.50 -17.83 -4.85
CA GLN A 39 -8.90 -18.82 -5.75
C GLN A 39 -7.83 -18.21 -6.66
N GLU A 40 -8.07 -17.02 -7.20
CA GLU A 40 -7.07 -16.31 -8.00
C GLU A 40 -5.88 -15.86 -7.16
N CYS A 41 -6.09 -15.35 -5.93
CA CYS A 41 -5.01 -15.06 -4.99
C CYS A 41 -4.13 -16.29 -4.74
N ASP A 42 -4.72 -17.46 -4.47
CA ASP A 42 -3.97 -18.68 -4.22
C ASP A 42 -3.23 -19.18 -5.47
N LYS A 43 -3.80 -19.02 -6.67
CA LYS A 43 -3.11 -19.33 -7.93
C LYS A 43 -1.89 -18.44 -8.15
N VAL A 44 -2.00 -17.15 -7.86
CA VAL A 44 -0.89 -16.20 -7.96
C VAL A 44 0.19 -16.56 -6.94
N LEU A 45 -0.18 -16.75 -5.68
CA LEU A 45 0.77 -17.08 -4.60
C LEU A 45 1.44 -18.45 -4.79
N LYS A 46 0.81 -19.42 -5.46
CA LYS A 46 1.48 -20.68 -5.86
C LYS A 46 2.64 -20.46 -6.83
N LYS A 47 2.53 -19.47 -7.72
CA LYS A 47 3.56 -19.15 -8.71
C LYS A 47 4.59 -18.18 -8.15
N THR A 48 4.14 -17.21 -7.36
CA THR A 48 4.95 -16.14 -6.77
C THR A 48 4.61 -16.00 -5.29
N PRO A 49 5.16 -16.87 -4.43
CA PRO A 49 4.82 -16.90 -2.99
C PRO A 49 5.21 -15.62 -2.24
N ASN A 50 6.21 -14.89 -2.75
CA ASN A 50 6.72 -13.67 -2.12
C ASN A 50 6.06 -12.39 -2.64
N LEU A 51 4.97 -12.48 -3.41
CA LEU A 51 4.30 -11.29 -3.91
C LEU A 51 3.43 -10.67 -2.81
N HIS A 52 3.96 -9.64 -2.15
CA HIS A 52 3.30 -8.97 -1.02
C HIS A 52 1.90 -8.44 -1.39
N CYS A 53 1.75 -7.84 -2.58
CA CYS A 53 0.46 -7.34 -3.04
C CYS A 53 -0.60 -8.45 -3.13
N ALA A 54 -0.25 -9.65 -3.63
CA ALA A 54 -1.17 -10.79 -3.64
C ALA A 54 -1.52 -11.29 -2.23
N LYS A 55 -0.55 -11.27 -1.28
CA LYS A 55 -0.84 -11.56 0.13
C LYS A 55 -1.83 -10.54 0.71
N ALA A 56 -1.64 -9.24 0.42
CA ALA A 56 -2.52 -8.18 0.90
C ALA A 56 -3.94 -8.29 0.33
N LEU A 57 -4.08 -8.56 -0.98
CA LEU A 57 -5.38 -8.82 -1.60
C LEU A 57 -6.05 -10.08 -1.08
N LYS A 58 -5.27 -11.12 -0.74
CA LYS A 58 -5.78 -12.30 -0.05
C LYS A 58 -6.33 -11.94 1.32
N ALA A 59 -5.61 -11.15 2.13
CA ALA A 59 -6.09 -10.67 3.42
C ALA A 59 -7.41 -9.89 3.28
N PHE A 60 -7.47 -8.97 2.32
CA PHE A 60 -8.68 -8.22 1.99
C PHE A 60 -9.87 -9.15 1.62
N THR A 61 -9.61 -10.12 0.76
CA THR A 61 -10.63 -11.10 0.35
C THR A 61 -11.13 -11.92 1.54
N LEU A 62 -10.23 -12.36 2.42
CA LEU A 62 -10.55 -13.13 3.62
C LEU A 62 -11.39 -12.30 4.60
N HIS A 63 -11.06 -11.02 4.78
CA HIS A 63 -11.86 -10.09 5.58
C HIS A 63 -13.31 -10.00 5.06
N ARG A 64 -13.49 -9.79 3.75
CA ARG A 64 -14.83 -9.78 3.12
C ARG A 64 -15.59 -11.10 3.22
N MET A 65 -14.89 -12.21 3.45
CA MET A 65 -15.49 -13.53 3.71
C MET A 65 -15.80 -13.79 5.19
N GLY A 66 -15.53 -12.83 6.08
CA GLY A 66 -15.70 -12.97 7.53
C GLY A 66 -14.58 -13.74 8.23
N LYS A 67 -13.48 -14.04 7.54
CA LYS A 67 -12.32 -14.77 8.08
C LYS A 67 -11.31 -13.80 8.69
N GLU A 68 -11.73 -13.14 9.76
CA GLU A 68 -11.02 -12.00 10.34
C GLU A 68 -9.62 -12.35 10.86
N VAL A 69 -9.50 -13.48 11.57
CA VAL A 69 -8.23 -13.94 12.16
C VAL A 69 -7.19 -14.24 11.08
N GLU A 70 -7.60 -14.92 10.00
CA GLU A 70 -6.71 -15.24 8.88
C GLU A 70 -6.25 -13.95 8.17
N SER A 71 -7.15 -12.99 7.96
CA SER A 71 -6.83 -11.69 7.37
C SER A 71 -5.82 -10.92 8.23
N GLN A 72 -6.09 -10.79 9.53
CA GLN A 72 -5.24 -10.05 10.46
C GLN A 72 -3.83 -10.64 10.52
N ASN A 73 -3.70 -11.97 10.58
CA ASN A 73 -2.39 -12.64 10.59
C ASN A 73 -1.55 -12.30 9.35
N ILE A 74 -2.18 -12.21 8.18
CA ILE A 74 -1.48 -11.85 6.94
C ILE A 74 -1.06 -10.38 6.96
N LEU A 75 -1.94 -9.47 7.39
CA LEU A 75 -1.61 -8.04 7.51
C LEU A 75 -0.49 -7.78 8.51
N ASP A 76 -0.49 -8.49 9.65
CA ASP A 76 0.56 -8.35 10.66
C ASP A 76 1.91 -8.85 10.15
N ALA A 77 1.91 -9.95 9.39
CA ALA A 77 3.11 -10.44 8.72
C ALA A 77 3.64 -9.41 7.71
N LEU A 78 2.76 -8.87 6.85
CA LEU A 78 3.12 -7.85 5.87
C LEU A 78 3.63 -6.56 6.55
N THR A 79 3.01 -6.14 7.63
CA THR A 79 3.44 -4.93 8.37
C THR A 79 4.87 -5.10 8.92
N LYS A 80 5.24 -6.30 9.37
CA LYS A 80 6.62 -6.61 9.80
C LYS A 80 7.61 -6.63 8.65
N GLU A 81 7.18 -7.06 7.46
CA GLU A 81 7.97 -7.04 6.22
C GLU A 81 8.20 -5.60 5.70
N GLN A 82 7.44 -4.61 6.20
CA GLN A 82 7.57 -3.17 5.90
C GLN A 82 7.65 -2.87 4.39
N PRO A 83 6.61 -3.21 3.62
CA PRO A 83 6.58 -2.96 2.18
C PRO A 83 6.65 -1.46 1.89
N THR A 84 7.32 -1.12 0.78
CA THR A 84 7.41 0.25 0.25
C THR A 84 6.82 0.39 -1.14
N ASP A 85 6.42 -0.73 -1.77
CA ASP A 85 5.80 -0.71 -3.09
C ASP A 85 4.33 -0.28 -3.01
N ASP A 86 3.94 0.63 -3.90
CA ASP A 86 2.60 1.24 -3.89
C ASP A 86 1.49 0.18 -3.98
N ALA A 87 1.60 -0.78 -4.89
CA ALA A 87 0.58 -1.81 -5.09
C ALA A 87 0.24 -2.59 -3.80
N THR A 88 1.25 -2.96 -3.00
CA THR A 88 1.03 -3.60 -1.69
C THR A 88 0.43 -2.64 -0.68
N LEU A 89 0.95 -1.42 -0.59
CA LEU A 89 0.47 -0.40 0.35
C LEU A 89 -1.00 -0.01 0.08
N GLN A 90 -1.40 0.10 -1.19
CA GLN A 90 -2.80 0.32 -1.59
C GLN A 90 -3.70 -0.85 -1.19
N ALA A 91 -3.27 -2.09 -1.43
CA ALA A 91 -4.04 -3.27 -1.05
C ALA A 91 -4.22 -3.38 0.48
N MET A 92 -3.17 -3.09 1.26
CA MET A 92 -3.26 -3.02 2.72
C MET A 92 -4.16 -1.86 3.18
N THR A 93 -4.05 -0.69 2.54
CA THR A 93 -4.91 0.47 2.79
C THR A 93 -6.38 0.13 2.58
N LEU A 94 -6.72 -0.58 1.50
CA LEU A 94 -8.09 -1.01 1.22
C LEU A 94 -8.64 -1.89 2.36
N CYS A 95 -7.81 -2.79 2.90
CA CYS A 95 -8.21 -3.64 4.01
C CYS A 95 -8.42 -2.86 5.31
N TYR A 96 -7.49 -1.97 5.68
CA TYR A 96 -7.65 -1.13 6.87
C TYR A 96 -8.84 -0.17 6.74
N ARG A 97 -9.17 0.31 5.53
CA ARG A 97 -10.35 1.13 5.29
C ARG A 97 -11.66 0.38 5.51
N GLU A 98 -11.79 -0.86 5.00
CA GLU A 98 -13.00 -1.66 5.27
C GLU A 98 -13.13 -1.97 6.77
N LYS A 99 -12.01 -2.16 7.46
CA LYS A 99 -11.95 -2.39 8.91
C LYS A 99 -12.13 -1.13 9.78
N GLN A 100 -12.25 0.06 9.18
CA GLN A 100 -12.28 1.36 9.88
C GLN A 100 -11.05 1.63 10.76
N GLU A 101 -9.90 1.03 10.45
CA GLU A 101 -8.64 1.20 11.17
C GLU A 101 -7.76 2.27 10.51
N LEU A 102 -8.30 3.49 10.39
CA LEU A 102 -7.68 4.56 9.59
C LEU A 102 -6.32 5.02 10.14
N GLU A 103 -6.11 4.94 11.46
CA GLU A 103 -4.84 5.28 12.10
C GLU A 103 -3.72 4.32 11.72
N LYS A 104 -4.04 3.05 11.42
CA LYS A 104 -3.04 2.08 10.93
C LYS A 104 -2.55 2.43 9.53
N ILE A 105 -3.40 3.05 8.70
CA ILE A 105 -3.00 3.56 7.38
C ILE A 105 -1.95 4.66 7.53
N CYS A 106 -2.14 5.58 8.49
CA CYS A 106 -1.15 6.63 8.76
C CYS A 106 0.19 6.00 9.15
N LYS A 107 0.21 5.07 10.12
CA LYS A 107 1.43 4.36 10.53
C LYS A 107 2.10 3.60 9.40
N LEU A 108 1.31 2.97 8.53
CA LEU A 108 1.79 2.25 7.36
C LEU A 108 2.58 3.18 6.43
N TYR A 109 2.00 4.33 6.06
CA TYR A 109 2.69 5.30 5.19
C TYR A 109 3.81 6.07 5.90
N GLU A 110 3.71 6.32 7.22
CA GLU A 110 4.83 6.87 8.01
C GLU A 110 6.05 5.96 7.95
N THR A 111 5.83 4.65 7.98
CA THR A 111 6.91 3.66 7.91
C THR A 111 7.48 3.62 6.50
N ALA A 112 6.62 3.59 5.48
CA ALA A 112 7.04 3.59 4.08
C ALA A 112 7.86 4.84 3.72
N VAL A 113 7.43 6.04 4.15
CA VAL A 113 8.15 7.30 3.95
C VAL A 113 9.50 7.32 4.69
N LYS A 114 9.62 6.70 5.86
CA LYS A 114 10.91 6.59 6.56
C LYS A 114 11.90 5.71 5.80
N LEU A 115 11.42 4.67 5.11
CA LEU A 115 12.24 3.74 4.34
C LEU A 115 12.62 4.30 2.97
N ASP A 116 11.70 5.00 2.30
CA ASP A 116 11.95 5.71 1.05
C ASP A 116 11.49 7.18 1.14
N PRO A 117 12.31 8.05 1.76
CA PRO A 117 11.96 9.45 1.97
C PRO A 117 11.96 10.28 0.67
N SER A 118 12.47 9.72 -0.43
CA SER A 118 12.55 10.38 -1.73
C SER A 118 11.28 10.21 -2.56
N ASN A 119 10.46 9.22 -2.22
CA ASN A 119 9.26 8.88 -2.97
C ASN A 119 8.10 9.82 -2.65
N GLU A 120 7.83 10.70 -3.62
CA GLU A 120 6.77 11.72 -3.57
C GLU A 120 5.36 11.13 -3.44
N GLU A 121 5.13 9.93 -4.00
CA GLU A 121 3.83 9.25 -3.95
C GLU A 121 3.52 8.78 -2.53
N LEU A 122 4.51 8.21 -1.82
CA LEU A 122 4.37 7.81 -0.42
C LEU A 122 4.05 8.99 0.49
N HIS A 123 4.73 10.12 0.29
CA HIS A 123 4.44 11.36 1.02
C HIS A 123 3.02 11.87 0.73
N THR A 124 2.58 11.78 -0.54
CA THR A 124 1.22 12.16 -0.93
C THR A 124 0.17 11.27 -0.26
N HIS A 125 0.38 9.96 -0.23
CA HIS A 125 -0.52 9.03 0.47
C HIS A 125 -0.52 9.24 1.98
N LEU A 126 0.64 9.54 2.57
CA LEU A 126 0.73 9.91 3.99
C LEU A 126 -0.11 11.16 4.29
N PHE A 127 0.05 12.23 3.51
CA PHE A 127 -0.76 13.44 3.65
C PHE A 127 -2.26 13.11 3.55
N MET A 128 -2.67 12.37 2.52
CA MET A 128 -4.07 11.96 2.33
C MET A 128 -4.59 11.08 3.46
N SER A 129 -3.74 10.27 4.09
CA SER A 129 -4.12 9.48 5.26
C SER A 129 -4.45 10.36 6.47
N TYR A 130 -3.66 11.42 6.72
CA TYR A 130 -3.95 12.39 7.77
C TYR A 130 -5.21 13.23 7.47
N VAL A 131 -5.48 13.55 6.20
CA VAL A 131 -6.74 14.18 5.78
C VAL A 131 -7.95 13.32 6.16
N ARG A 132 -7.86 12.00 5.95
CA ARG A 132 -8.97 11.08 6.25
C ARG A 132 -9.31 10.97 7.73
N ILE A 133 -8.33 11.12 8.62
CA ILE A 133 -8.55 11.09 10.08
C ILE A 133 -8.77 12.48 10.69
N GLY A 134 -8.67 13.56 9.89
CA GLY A 134 -8.82 14.93 10.38
C GLY A 134 -7.66 15.41 11.27
N ASP A 135 -6.48 14.79 11.18
CA ASP A 135 -5.29 15.24 11.92
C ASP A 135 -4.62 16.42 11.20
N PHE A 136 -5.19 17.61 11.39
CA PHE A 136 -4.72 18.86 10.77
C PHE A 136 -3.25 19.20 11.11
N LYS A 137 -2.80 18.82 12.32
CA LYS A 137 -1.43 19.05 12.75
C LYS A 137 -0.44 18.23 11.93
N SER A 138 -0.71 16.94 11.78
CA SER A 138 0.13 16.04 10.99
C SER A 138 0.02 16.32 9.49
N GLN A 139 -1.16 16.72 9.00
CA GLN A 139 -1.36 17.21 7.62
C GLN A 139 -0.43 18.39 7.31
N GLN A 140 -0.43 19.43 8.16
CA GLN A 140 0.41 20.61 7.97
C GLN A 140 1.90 20.24 7.93
N GLN A 141 2.36 19.40 8.86
CA GLN A 141 3.76 18.95 8.90
C GLN A 141 4.16 18.14 7.66
N SER A 142 3.28 17.24 7.22
CA SER A 142 3.48 16.43 6.01
C SER A 142 3.53 17.31 4.75
N ALA A 143 2.60 18.25 4.59
CA ALA A 143 2.57 19.18 3.46
C ALA A 143 3.81 20.10 3.42
N MET A 144 4.27 20.59 4.57
CA MET A 144 5.50 21.38 4.66
C MET A 144 6.74 20.57 4.30
N THR A 145 6.78 19.28 4.66
CA THR A 145 7.87 18.37 4.30
C THR A 145 7.89 18.12 2.80
N LEU A 146 6.72 17.86 2.19
CA LEU A 146 6.55 17.76 0.74
C LEU A 146 7.03 19.01 0.01
N TYR A 147 6.61 20.20 0.45
CA TYR A 147 7.00 21.47 -0.15
C TYR A 147 8.51 21.72 -0.06
N LYS A 148 9.14 21.40 1.08
CA LYS A 148 10.61 21.52 1.25
C LYS A 148 11.37 20.57 0.32
N ASN A 149 10.90 19.34 0.18
CA ASN A 149 11.56 18.32 -0.63
C ASN A 149 11.38 18.59 -2.14
N LYS A 150 10.17 18.97 -2.55
CA LYS A 150 9.84 19.34 -3.92
C LYS A 150 8.89 20.54 -3.91
N PRO A 151 9.38 21.77 -4.10
CA PRO A 151 8.54 22.96 -4.08
C PRO A 151 7.62 22.97 -5.31
N LYS A 152 6.38 22.50 -5.10
CA LYS A 152 5.29 22.57 -6.08
C LYS A 152 4.14 23.36 -5.48
N ASN A 153 3.46 24.16 -6.32
CA ASN A 153 2.32 24.99 -5.91
C ASN A 153 1.19 24.21 -5.18
N PRO A 154 0.81 22.98 -5.58
CA PRO A 154 -0.22 22.21 -4.88
C PRO A 154 0.13 21.89 -3.41
N TYR A 155 1.40 21.64 -3.08
CA TYR A 155 1.81 21.28 -1.71
C TYR A 155 1.77 22.48 -0.77
N TYR A 156 2.03 23.68 -1.29
CA TYR A 156 1.82 24.91 -0.54
C TYR A 156 0.33 25.13 -0.24
N CYS A 157 -0.55 24.92 -1.23
CA CYS A 157 -1.99 24.99 -1.02
C CYS A 157 -2.47 23.96 0.02
N TRP A 158 -1.91 22.74 0.03
CA TRP A 158 -2.22 21.73 1.05
C TRP A 158 -1.83 22.18 2.45
N ALA A 159 -0.66 22.82 2.62
CA ALA A 159 -0.24 23.35 3.91
C ALA A 159 -1.17 24.47 4.41
N VAL A 160 -1.63 25.35 3.51
CA VAL A 160 -2.57 26.44 3.84
C VAL A 160 -3.96 25.89 4.20
N MET A 161 -4.47 24.91 3.44
CA MET A 161 -5.77 24.29 3.69
C MET A 161 -5.81 23.49 4.99
N SER A 162 -4.66 23.04 5.50
CA SER A 162 -4.56 22.29 6.77
C SER A 162 -4.66 23.19 8.02
N ILE A 163 -4.80 24.51 7.85
CA ILE A 163 -4.87 25.51 8.94
C ILE A 163 -6.31 25.92 9.24
N VAL A 164 -7.24 25.75 8.29
CA VAL A 164 -8.62 26.26 8.35
C VAL A 164 -9.56 25.27 9.01
#